data_AF-A0A7K5DKI1-F1
#
_entry.id   AF-A0A7K5DKI1-F1
#
_cell.length_a   1.000
_cell.length_b   1.000
_cell.length_c   1.000
_cell.angle_alpha   90.00
_cell.angle_beta   90.00
_cell.angle_gamma   90.00
#
_symmetry.space_group_name_H-M   'P 1'
#
loop_
_entity.id
_entity.type
_entity.pdbx_description
1 polymer ?
#
loop_
_entity_poly.entity_id
_entity_poly.type
_entity_poly.pdbx_seq_one_letter_code
_entity_poly.pdbx_strand_id
1 'polypeptide(L)' 'LQAYDQHLNMILGDVEETVTTIEIDEETYEEIYKSTKRNIPMLFVRGDGVVLVAPPLRVG' A
#
# COMPACT_ATOMS: atom_id res chain seq x y z
N LEU A 1 6.74 -2.16 -11.65
CA LEU A 1 5.85 -1.22 -12.37
C LEU A 1 5.91 -1.55 -13.86
N GLN A 2 4.79 -1.96 -14.44
CA GLN A 2 4.73 -2.39 -15.84
C GLN A 2 4.28 -1.25 -16.78
N ALA A 3 3.31 -0.43 -16.37
CA ALA A 3 2.82 0.71 -17.15
C ALA A 3 2.14 1.76 -16.26
N TYR A 4 2.07 3.01 -16.73
CA TYR A 4 1.28 4.09 -16.12
C TYR A 4 0.83 5.14 -17.17
N ASP A 5 -0.16 5.97 -16.82
CA ASP A 5 -0.67 7.08 -17.66
C ASP A 5 -0.58 8.47 -16.98
N GLN A 6 -1.06 9.53 -17.65
CA GLN A 6 -1.04 10.90 -17.10
C GLN A 6 -1.93 11.12 -15.87
N HIS A 7 -2.87 10.20 -15.61
CA HIS A 7 -3.73 10.22 -14.42
C HIS A 7 -3.12 9.42 -13.27
N LEU A 8 -1.95 8.82 -13.47
CA LEU A 8 -1.28 7.90 -12.55
C LEU A 8 -2.07 6.60 -12.32
N ASN A 9 -2.90 6.19 -13.28
CA ASN A 9 -3.34 4.80 -13.30
C ASN A 9 -2.13 3.91 -13.54
N MET A 10 -2.00 2.80 -12.83
CA MET A 10 -0.82 1.93 -12.89
C MET A 10 -1.18 0.46 -13.07
N ILE A 11 -0.35 -0.24 -13.84
CA ILE A 11 -0.30 -1.71 -13.87
C ILE A 11 0.95 -2.15 -13.13
N LEU A 12 0.76 -2.87 -12.04
CA LEU A 12 1.83 -3.40 -11.20
C LEU A 12 1.81 -4.93 -11.25
N GLY A 13 3.00 -5.54 -11.32
CA GLY A 13 3.19 -6.99 -11.25
C GLY A 13 3.91 -7.37 -9.98
N ASP A 14 3.67 -8.59 -9.49
CA ASP A 14 4.24 -9.19 -8.28
C ASP A 14 4.16 -8.24 -7.07
N VAL A 15 2.96 -7.74 -6.78
CA VAL A 15 2.76 -6.73 -5.74
C VAL A 15 2.51 -7.32 -4.37
N GLU A 16 2.99 -6.63 -3.34
CA GLU A 16 2.59 -6.80 -1.95
C GLU A 16 1.81 -5.55 -1.50
N GLU A 17 0.52 -5.73 -1.22
CA GLU A 17 -0.32 -4.72 -0.58
C GLU A 17 -0.22 -4.86 0.94
N THR A 18 -0.04 -3.74 1.65
CA THR A 18 -0.10 -3.68 3.11
C THR A 18 -1.20 -2.72 3.53
N VAL A 19 -2.18 -3.20 4.29
CA VAL A 19 -3.22 -2.37 4.91
C VAL A 19 -2.89 -2.21 6.38
N THR A 20 -2.72 -0.97 6.83
CA THR A 20 -2.48 -0.63 8.24
C THR A 20 -3.76 -0.11 8.88
N THR A 21 -4.14 -0.66 10.03
CA THR A 21 -5.29 -0.22 10.82
C THR A 21 -4.85 0.13 12.23
N ILE A 22 -5.53 1.10 12.83
CA ILE A 22 -5.33 1.47 14.24
C ILE A 22 -6.55 0.95 15.00
N GLU A 23 -6.31 0.09 15.97
CA GLU A 23 -7.30 -0.31 16.97
C GLU A 23 -7.00 0.43 18.26
N ILE A 24 -8.05 0.90 18.94
CA ILE A 24 -7.91 1.61 20.21
C ILE A 24 -8.44 0.69 21.30
N ASP A 25 -7.62 0.44 22.31
CA ASP A 25 -8.05 -0.31 23.49
C ASP A 25 -9.08 0.51 24.28
N GLU A 26 -10.25 -0.07 24.56
CA GLU A 26 -11.37 0.68 25.15
C GLU A 26 -11.14 1.05 26.62
N GLU A 27 -10.26 0.34 27.33
CA GLU A 27 -10.00 0.57 28.76
C GLU A 27 -8.82 1.52 28.99
N THR A 28 -7.78 1.39 28.19
CA THR A 28 -6.51 2.11 28.33
C THR A 28 -6.33 3.24 27.34
N TYR A 29 -7.16 3.29 26.28
CA TYR A 29 -7.04 4.21 25.14
C TYR A 29 -5.69 4.11 24.39
N GLU A 30 -4.99 2.99 24.54
CA GLU A 30 -3.75 2.74 23.82
C GLU A 30 -4.02 2.42 22.34
N GLU A 31 -3.18 2.95 21.45
CA GLU A 31 -3.24 2.69 20.01
C GLU A 31 -2.44 1.44 19.64
N ILE A 32 -3.13 0.43 19.11
CA ILE A 32 -2.56 -0.81 18.61
C ILE A 32 -2.54 -0.76 17.08
N TYR A 33 -1.33 -0.69 16.53
CA TYR A 33 -1.10 -0.68 15.09
C TYR A 33 -1.07 -2.11 14.55
N LYS A 34 -2.01 -2.44 13.65
CA LYS A 34 -2.06 -3.73 12.97
C LYS A 34 -1.79 -3.57 11.48
N SER A 35 -1.15 -4.58 10.89
CA SER A 35 -0.92 -4.64 9.45
C SER A 35 -1.38 -5.99 8.89
N THR A 36 -2.09 -5.94 7.76
CA THR A 36 -2.47 -7.13 6.97
C THR A 36 -1.85 -7.03 5.60
N LYS A 37 -1.30 -8.15 5.10
CA LYS A 37 -0.60 -8.20 3.81
C LYS A 37 -1.30 -9.09 2.80
N ARG A 38 -1.24 -8.70 1.52
CA ARG A 38 -1.75 -9.49 0.38
C ARG A 38 -0.74 -9.49 -0.75
N ASN A 39 -0.45 -10.66 -1.31
CA ASN A 39 0.38 -10.80 -2.50
C ASN A 39 -0.51 -11.04 -3.72
N ILE A 40 -0.30 -10.25 -4.78
CA ILE A 40 -1.14 -10.27 -5.98
C ILE A 40 -0.22 -10.28 -7.21
N PRO A 41 -0.32 -11.27 -8.12
CA PRO A 41 0.56 -11.35 -9.28
C PRO A 41 0.45 -10.15 -10.23
N MET A 42 -0.75 -9.61 -10.43
CA MET A 42 -1.01 -8.45 -11.29
C MET A 42 -2.14 -7.60 -10.70
N LEU A 43 -1.92 -6.29 -10.60
CA LEU A 43 -2.87 -5.34 -10.02
C LEU A 43 -2.97 -4.07 -10.88
N PHE A 44 -4.20 -3.67 -11.20
CA PHE A 44 -4.51 -2.32 -11.70
C PHE A 44 -4.82 -1.40 -10.52
N VAL A 45 -4.16 -0.25 -10.48
CA VAL A 45 -4.37 0.81 -9.47
C VAL A 45 -4.90 2.05 -10.18
N ARG A 46 -6.00 2.61 -9.68
CA ARG A 46 -6.56 3.87 -10.17
C ARG A 46 -5.79 5.05 -9.56
N GLY A 47 -5.46 6.05 -10.36
CA GLY A 47 -4.53 7.10 -9.96
C GLY A 47 -5.07 8.13 -8.96
N ASP A 48 -6.37 8.19 -8.72
CA ASP A 48 -6.97 9.08 -7.72
C ASP A 48 -6.61 8.70 -6.27
N GLY A 49 -6.31 7.42 -6.00
CA GLY A 49 -5.84 6.94 -4.69
C GLY A 49 -4.34 7.09 -4.45
N VAL A 50 -3.57 7.58 -5.43
CA VAL A 50 -2.10 7.62 -5.36
C VAL A 50 -1.65 8.96 -4.78
N VAL A 51 -0.97 8.90 -3.63
CA VAL A 51 -0.44 10.10 -2.96
C VAL A 51 1.04 10.35 -3.29
N LEU A 52 1.86 9.30 -3.29
CA LEU A 52 3.31 9.38 -3.52
C LEU A 52 3.80 8.11 -4.21
N VAL A 53 4.78 8.25 -5.11
CA VAL A 53 5.52 7.13 -5.72
C VAL A 53 7.00 7.30 -5.43
N ALA A 54 7.64 6.27 -4.88
CA ALA A 54 9.06 6.24 -4.56
C ALA A 54 9.63 4.82 -4.76
N PRO A 55 10.94 4.67 -5.04
CA PRO A 55 11.58 3.35 -5.05
C PRO A 55 11.56 2.74 -3.63
N PRO A 56 11.63 1.40 -3.51
CA PRO A 56 11.81 0.77 -2.21
C PRO A 56 13.11 1.24 -1.57
N LEU A 57 13.14 1.25 -0.24
CA LEU A 57 14.35 1.55 0.52
C LEU A 57 15.47 0.61 0.07
N ARG A 58 16.61 1.18 -0.36
CA ARG A 58 17.82 0.39 -0.56
C ARG A 58 18.31 -0.07 0.81
N VAL A 59 18.01 -1.31 1.16
CA VAL A 59 18.69 -1.99 2.25
C VAL A 59 20.03 -2.45 1.68
N GLY A 60 21.12 -1.81 2.11
CA GLY A 60 22.49 -2.18 1.74
C GLY A 60 22.99 -3.39 2.51
#